data_AF-A0A2V7ZQT7-F1
#
_entry.id   AF-A0A2V7ZQT7-F1
#
_cell.length_a   1.000
_cell.length_b   1.000
_cell.length_c   1.000
_cell.angle_alpha   90.00
_cell.angle_beta   90.00
_cell.angle_gamma   90.00
#
_symmetry.space_group_name_H-M   'P 1'
#
loop_
_entity.id
_entity.type
_entity.pdbx_description
1 polymer ?
#
loop_
_entity_poly.entity_id
_entity_poly.type
_entity_poly.pdbx_seq_one_letter_code
_entity_poly.pdbx_strand_id
1 'polypeptide(L)'
;MLTFISNGHRDQTQLAMGLTRRLKNRLQAGATYTLMFSMHDDGGIGYTAPGANNPFDFVDGEYATSAAFQRNTVRTYALYQLKWGIATSITYSYGSGNRFNASISGTPYGKVGTNRLNLTNAGGTANPIVIPAGVADRFDGPATIASGTVIPRNALLGLPLHKVDLRMTKDLTLGGSRKATLIAEVFNVFNHANYGSYATSLSATNAAATALFGQPQQTDGNAYVPREAQLGFRIGF
;
A
#
# COMPACT_ATOMS: atom_id res chain seq x y z
N MET A 1 35.19 18.20 -5.85
CA MET A 1 34.40 17.42 -6.84
C MET A 1 33.49 16.51 -6.03
N LEU A 2 32.18 16.73 -6.09
CA LEU A 2 31.20 15.89 -5.43
C LEU A 2 30.86 14.74 -6.37
N THR A 3 30.99 13.50 -5.92
CA THR A 3 30.74 12.30 -6.72
C THR A 3 29.54 11.54 -6.17
N PHE A 4 28.61 11.21 -7.05
CA PHE A 4 27.52 10.30 -6.73
C PHE A 4 28.04 8.87 -6.83
N ILE A 5 27.70 8.05 -5.85
CA ILE A 5 28.06 6.64 -5.82
C ILE A 5 26.75 5.84 -5.80
N SER A 6 26.60 4.92 -6.75
CA SER A 6 25.45 4.01 -6.82
C SER A 6 25.79 2.71 -6.09
N ASN A 7 25.44 2.63 -4.81
CA ASN A 7 25.74 1.50 -3.93
C ASN A 7 24.51 0.71 -3.46
N GLY A 8 23.29 1.17 -3.77
CA GLY A 8 22.07 0.47 -3.36
C GLY A 8 21.78 -0.76 -4.22
N HIS A 9 21.15 -1.77 -3.62
CA HIS A 9 20.66 -2.95 -4.33
C HIS A 9 19.17 -3.22 -4.07
N ARG A 10 18.58 -4.02 -4.96
CA ARG A 10 17.19 -4.47 -4.90
C ARG A 10 17.07 -5.87 -5.49
N ASP A 11 16.40 -6.74 -4.74
CA ASP A 11 16.03 -8.06 -5.21
C ASP A 11 14.52 -8.17 -5.33
N GLN A 12 14.07 -8.73 -6.45
CA GLN A 12 12.66 -8.90 -6.71
C GLN A 12 12.40 -10.17 -7.50
N THR A 13 11.50 -11.00 -6.96
CA THR A 13 10.97 -12.19 -7.63
C THR A 13 9.45 -12.14 -7.63
N GLN A 14 8.85 -12.45 -8.77
CA GLN A 14 7.41 -12.50 -8.95
C GLN A 14 6.97 -13.80 -9.60
N LEU A 15 5.94 -14.41 -9.03
CA LEU A 15 5.19 -15.48 -9.66
C LEU A 15 3.82 -14.93 -10.04
N ALA A 16 3.50 -14.95 -11.33
CA ALA A 16 2.22 -14.49 -11.86
C ALA A 16 1.46 -15.62 -12.55
N MET A 17 0.18 -15.73 -12.24
CA MET A 17 -0.73 -16.71 -12.83
C MET A 17 -1.94 -15.99 -13.41
N GLY A 18 -2.39 -16.43 -14.58
CA GLY A 18 -3.54 -15.83 -15.27
C GLY A 18 -4.51 -16.89 -15.77
N LEU A 19 -5.80 -16.67 -15.54
CA LEU A 19 -6.89 -17.44 -16.12
C LEU A 19 -7.76 -16.51 -16.96
N THR A 20 -8.08 -16.93 -18.19
CA THR A 20 -8.97 -16.17 -19.06
C THR A 20 -10.06 -17.08 -19.63
N ARG A 21 -11.29 -16.57 -19.60
CA ARG A 21 -12.44 -17.12 -20.31
C ARG A 21 -12.77 -16.20 -21.47
N ARG A 22 -12.64 -16.72 -22.69
CA ARG A 22 -13.11 -16.06 -23.92
C ARG A 22 -14.63 -15.87 -23.88
N LEU A 23 -15.10 -14.87 -24.62
CA LEU A 23 -16.53 -14.56 -24.71
C LEU A 23 -17.32 -15.79 -25.19
N LYS A 24 -18.11 -16.38 -24.30
CA LYS A 24 -19.02 -17.50 -24.61
C LYS A 24 -20.23 -17.42 -23.71
N ASN A 25 -21.42 -17.59 -24.29
CA ASN A 25 -22.71 -17.45 -23.61
C ASN A 25 -22.81 -16.11 -22.88
N ARG A 26 -22.48 -15.01 -23.60
CA ARG A 26 -22.56 -13.62 -23.12
C ARG A 26 -21.60 -13.23 -21.99
N LEU A 27 -20.73 -14.13 -21.54
CA LEU A 27 -19.76 -13.88 -20.49
C LEU A 27 -18.33 -13.99 -21.03
N GLN A 28 -17.53 -12.96 -20.74
CA GLN A 28 -16.07 -12.96 -20.84
C GLN A 28 -15.50 -12.58 -19.48
N ALA A 29 -14.43 -13.24 -19.03
CA ALA A 29 -13.85 -12.94 -17.72
C ALA A 29 -12.37 -13.29 -17.67
N GLY A 30 -11.66 -12.70 -16.71
CA GLY A 30 -10.30 -13.08 -16.41
C GLY A 30 -9.93 -12.81 -14.95
N ALA A 31 -8.92 -13.51 -14.48
CA ALA A 31 -8.34 -13.34 -13.17
C ALA A 31 -6.82 -13.48 -13.26
N THR A 32 -6.11 -12.60 -12.57
CA THR A 32 -4.66 -12.65 -12.42
C THR A 32 -4.33 -12.65 -10.94
N TYR A 33 -3.44 -13.55 -10.53
CA TYR A 33 -2.85 -13.58 -9.21
C TYR A 33 -1.35 -13.37 -9.33
N THR A 34 -0.79 -12.50 -8.50
CA THR A 34 0.65 -12.28 -8.40
C THR A 34 1.10 -12.44 -6.96
N LEU A 35 2.08 -13.32 -6.74
CA LEU A 35 2.87 -13.43 -5.52
C LEU A 35 4.21 -12.75 -5.76
N MET A 36 4.57 -11.78 -4.92
CA MET A 36 5.81 -11.01 -5.05
C MET A 36 6.64 -11.09 -3.78
N PHE A 37 7.95 -11.22 -3.96
CA PHE A 37 8.95 -11.03 -2.93
C PHE A 37 9.83 -9.89 -3.40
N SER A 38 9.94 -8.81 -2.62
CA SER A 38 10.82 -7.71 -2.95
C SER A 38 11.48 -7.17 -1.70
N MET A 39 12.80 -7.03 -1.78
CA MET A 39 13.62 -6.39 -0.77
C MET A 39 14.48 -5.33 -1.46
N HIS A 40 14.76 -4.24 -0.76
CA HIS A 40 15.58 -3.17 -1.29
C HIS A 40 16.22 -2.39 -0.14
N ASP A 41 17.36 -1.75 -0.45
CA ASP A 41 17.92 -0.70 0.39
C ASP A 41 17.21 0.60 0.06
N ASP A 42 16.63 1.23 1.07
CA ASP A 42 16.00 2.55 0.94
C ASP A 42 17.06 3.68 1.05
N GLY A 43 18.21 3.51 0.40
CA GLY A 43 19.27 4.51 0.38
C GLY A 43 18.80 5.82 -0.27
N GLY A 44 19.02 6.95 0.40
CA GLY A 44 18.73 8.28 -0.14
C GLY A 44 19.83 8.81 -1.05
N ILE A 45 19.47 9.60 -2.06
CA ILE A 45 20.43 10.36 -2.89
C ILE A 45 21.02 11.48 -2.02
N GLY A 46 22.32 11.44 -1.68
CA GLY A 46 22.94 12.46 -0.82
C GLY A 46 24.48 12.51 -0.89
N TYR A 47 25.04 13.70 -0.69
CA TYR A 47 26.48 14.00 -0.74
C TYR A 47 27.25 13.67 0.54
N THR A 48 26.53 13.49 1.64
CA THR A 48 27.03 13.14 2.97
C THR A 48 26.29 11.89 3.37
N ALA A 49 27.04 10.87 3.82
CA ALA A 49 26.58 9.57 4.33
C ALA A 49 25.05 9.42 4.31
N PRO A 50 24.46 8.63 3.38
CA PRO A 50 23.01 8.47 3.32
C PRO A 50 22.53 8.18 4.74
N GLY A 51 21.42 8.81 5.16
CA GLY A 51 20.92 8.78 6.54
C GLY A 51 20.58 7.37 7.00
N ALA A 52 21.63 6.59 7.23
CA ALA A 52 21.59 5.18 7.50
C ALA A 52 21.33 5.02 8.97
N ASN A 53 20.40 4.15 9.27
CA ASN A 53 20.11 3.65 10.59
C ASN A 53 21.35 3.07 11.27
N ASN A 54 22.28 2.53 10.47
CA ASN A 54 23.62 2.18 10.91
C ASN A 54 24.70 2.93 10.11
N PRO A 55 25.39 3.94 10.68
CA PRO A 55 26.46 4.65 9.98
C PRO A 55 27.73 3.80 9.77
N PHE A 56 27.82 2.63 10.43
CA PHE A 56 28.93 1.69 10.25
C PHE A 56 28.61 0.56 9.27
N ASP A 57 27.36 0.47 8.81
CA ASP A 57 26.86 -0.54 7.88
C ASP A 57 25.70 0.07 7.08
N PHE A 58 26.05 0.91 6.12
CA PHE A 58 25.13 1.81 5.43
C PHE A 58 24.43 1.18 4.21
N VAL A 59 24.82 -0.06 3.83
CA VAL A 59 24.20 -0.80 2.73
C VAL A 59 23.34 -1.92 3.31
N ASP A 60 23.96 -2.91 3.97
CA ASP A 60 23.24 -4.09 4.48
C ASP A 60 22.28 -3.73 5.62
N GLY A 61 22.63 -2.73 6.44
CA GLY A 61 21.77 -2.20 7.50
C GLY A 61 20.49 -1.51 7.01
N GLU A 62 20.36 -1.24 5.72
CA GLU A 62 19.21 -0.61 5.09
C GLU A 62 18.34 -1.59 4.28
N TYR A 63 18.82 -2.82 4.07
CA TYR A 63 18.14 -3.82 3.29
C TYR A 63 16.91 -4.36 4.02
N ALA A 64 15.73 -4.16 3.43
CA ALA A 64 14.47 -4.61 4.04
C ALA A 64 13.40 -4.94 3.01
N THR A 65 12.35 -5.62 3.47
CA THR A 65 11.13 -5.83 2.68
C THR A 65 10.62 -4.50 2.14
N SER A 66 10.40 -4.42 0.83
CA SER A 66 10.10 -3.15 0.18
C SER A 66 8.71 -2.60 0.52
N ALA A 67 8.61 -1.28 0.65
CA ALA A 67 7.34 -0.55 0.81
C ALA A 67 6.57 -0.38 -0.51
N ALA A 68 7.25 -0.60 -1.65
CA ALA A 68 6.73 -0.30 -2.98
C ALA A 68 5.91 -1.44 -3.61
N PHE A 69 5.53 -2.47 -2.83
CA PHE A 69 4.75 -3.60 -3.35
C PHE A 69 3.73 -4.16 -2.37
N GLN A 70 2.82 -4.96 -2.92
CA GLN A 70 1.90 -5.82 -2.20
C GLN A 70 2.28 -7.27 -2.46
N ARG A 71 2.44 -8.06 -1.40
CA ARG A 71 2.93 -9.45 -1.51
C ARG A 71 1.99 -10.34 -2.30
N ASN A 72 0.70 -10.24 -2.07
CA ASN A 72 -0.32 -10.95 -2.83
C ASN A 72 -1.23 -9.92 -3.49
N THR A 73 -1.46 -10.07 -4.80
CA THR A 73 -2.47 -9.29 -5.50
C THR A 73 -3.37 -10.21 -6.31
N VAL A 74 -4.67 -9.90 -6.32
CA VAL A 74 -5.64 -10.51 -7.24
C VAL A 74 -6.30 -9.38 -8.03
N ARG A 75 -6.37 -9.54 -9.34
CA ARG A 75 -7.07 -8.63 -10.25
C ARG A 75 -8.02 -9.45 -11.09
N THR A 76 -9.31 -9.15 -11.04
CA THR A 76 -10.30 -9.83 -11.86
C THR A 76 -11.14 -8.84 -12.64
N TYR A 77 -11.65 -9.30 -13.77
CA TYR A 77 -12.66 -8.60 -14.53
C TYR A 77 -13.68 -9.60 -15.06
N ALA A 78 -14.93 -9.16 -15.19
CA ALA A 78 -15.94 -9.88 -15.95
C ALA A 78 -16.82 -8.90 -16.74
N LEU A 79 -17.14 -9.30 -17.96
CA LEU A 79 -18.00 -8.61 -18.90
C LEU A 79 -19.20 -9.51 -19.18
N TYR A 80 -20.39 -9.02 -18.90
CA TYR A 80 -21.62 -9.76 -19.13
C TYR A 80 -22.62 -8.94 -19.95
N GLN A 81 -23.07 -9.52 -21.06
CA GLN A 81 -24.15 -8.96 -21.88
C GLN A 81 -25.49 -9.44 -21.33
N LEU A 82 -26.19 -8.54 -20.66
CA LEU A 82 -27.54 -8.77 -20.14
C LEU A 82 -28.57 -8.76 -21.28
N LYS A 83 -29.81 -9.11 -20.94
CA LYS A 83 -30.94 -8.94 -21.86
C LYS A 83 -31.17 -7.44 -22.12
N TRP A 84 -31.96 -7.15 -23.16
CA TRP A 84 -32.33 -5.79 -23.56
C TRP A 84 -31.15 -4.89 -23.92
N GLY A 85 -30.02 -5.43 -24.42
CA GLY A 85 -28.90 -4.60 -24.87
C GLY A 85 -28.20 -3.83 -23.74
N ILE A 86 -28.31 -4.32 -22.50
CA ILE A 86 -27.51 -3.83 -21.38
C ILE A 86 -26.20 -4.62 -21.36
N ALA A 87 -25.07 -3.93 -21.23
CA ALA A 87 -23.78 -4.55 -20.95
C ALA A 87 -23.30 -4.13 -19.56
N THR A 88 -22.66 -5.06 -18.85
CA THR A 88 -22.09 -4.82 -17.53
C THR A 88 -20.65 -5.26 -17.49
N SER A 89 -19.82 -4.49 -16.80
CA SER A 89 -18.46 -4.89 -16.45
C SER A 89 -18.26 -4.74 -14.96
N ILE A 90 -17.69 -5.76 -14.33
CA ILE A 90 -17.27 -5.74 -12.94
C ILE A 90 -15.76 -5.94 -12.89
N THR A 91 -15.09 -5.23 -11.99
CA THR A 91 -13.68 -5.47 -11.65
C THR A 91 -13.57 -5.73 -10.16
N TYR A 92 -12.62 -6.57 -9.78
CA TYR A 92 -12.23 -6.75 -8.39
C TYR A 92 -10.71 -6.62 -8.26
N SER A 93 -10.28 -5.83 -7.28
CA SER A 93 -8.90 -5.61 -6.94
C SER A 93 -8.67 -5.95 -5.47
N TYR A 94 -7.77 -6.90 -5.23
CA TYR A 94 -7.27 -7.28 -3.91
C TYR A 94 -5.77 -7.05 -3.78
N GLY A 95 -5.31 -6.53 -2.65
CA GLY A 95 -3.89 -6.44 -2.33
C GLY A 95 -3.64 -6.73 -0.86
N SER A 96 -2.63 -7.53 -0.51
CA SER A 96 -2.36 -7.94 0.89
C SER A 96 -1.77 -6.85 1.81
N GLY A 97 -1.93 -5.58 1.47
CA GLY A 97 -1.31 -4.45 2.16
C GLY A 97 0.14 -4.21 1.74
N ASN A 98 0.56 -2.94 1.83
CA ASN A 98 1.93 -2.50 1.62
C ASN A 98 2.71 -2.53 2.94
N ARG A 99 4.04 -2.54 2.88
CA ARG A 99 4.87 -2.25 4.05
C ARG A 99 5.03 -0.73 4.22
N PHE A 100 5.16 -0.28 5.47
CA PHE A 100 5.34 1.12 5.85
C PHE A 100 6.53 1.25 6.78
N ASN A 101 7.34 2.30 6.56
CA ASN A 101 8.51 2.56 7.38
C ASN A 101 8.10 3.06 8.77
N ALA A 102 8.37 2.26 9.80
CA ALA A 102 8.17 2.62 11.19
C ALA A 102 9.38 3.44 11.69
N SER A 103 9.11 4.50 12.45
CA SER A 103 10.13 5.36 13.04
C SER A 103 9.96 5.51 14.54
N ILE A 104 11.05 5.68 15.26
CA ILE A 104 11.12 5.99 16.68
C ILE A 104 11.54 7.45 16.81
N SER A 105 10.63 8.27 17.31
CA SER A 105 10.82 9.69 17.56
C SER A 105 11.62 9.95 18.85
N GLY A 106 12.43 11.01 18.84
CA GLY A 106 13.15 11.48 20.02
C GLY A 106 14.65 11.16 20.05
N THR A 107 15.38 11.41 18.96
CA THR A 107 16.85 11.31 18.92
C THR A 107 17.48 12.26 19.96
N PRO A 108 18.14 11.77 21.02
CA PRO A 108 18.90 12.64 21.91
C PRO A 108 20.37 12.77 21.50
N TYR A 109 20.76 12.18 20.38
CA TYR A 109 22.08 12.34 19.78
C TYR A 109 21.91 12.31 18.27
N GLY A 110 22.51 13.27 17.56
CA GLY A 110 22.42 13.49 16.10
C GLY A 110 22.98 12.37 15.22
N LYS A 111 22.59 11.13 15.49
CA LYS A 111 22.79 9.95 14.65
C LYS A 111 21.66 9.93 13.62
N VAL A 112 22.01 9.65 12.37
CA VAL A 112 21.14 9.82 11.19
C VAL A 112 20.06 8.72 11.00
N GLY A 113 19.74 7.95 12.04
CA GLY A 113 18.81 6.82 11.98
C GLY A 113 17.51 7.06 12.74
N THR A 114 16.38 6.61 12.19
CA THR A 114 15.05 6.80 12.79
C THR A 114 14.43 5.51 13.34
N ASN A 115 15.10 4.35 13.29
CA ASN A 115 14.54 3.06 13.71
C ASN A 115 15.21 2.46 14.96
N ARG A 116 16.04 3.22 15.69
CA ARG A 116 16.71 2.75 16.92
C ARG A 116 16.19 3.51 18.13
N LEU A 117 15.81 2.79 19.19
CA LEU A 117 15.57 3.40 20.49
C LEU A 117 16.92 3.66 21.17
N ASN A 118 17.38 4.90 21.17
CA ASN A 118 18.65 5.27 21.80
C ASN A 118 18.53 5.32 23.34
N LEU A 119 19.68 5.47 24.01
CA LEU A 119 19.73 5.87 25.42
C LEU A 119 19.15 7.28 25.60
N THR A 120 18.82 7.66 26.83
CA THR A 120 18.41 9.03 27.15
C THR A 120 19.57 10.01 26.97
N ASN A 121 19.29 11.33 26.91
CA ASN A 121 20.34 12.37 26.86
C ASN A 121 21.35 12.26 28.01
N ALA A 122 20.92 11.78 29.17
CA ALA A 122 21.76 11.59 30.34
C ALA A 122 22.60 10.29 30.28
N GLY A 123 22.52 9.52 29.20
CA GLY A 123 23.23 8.24 29.03
C GLY A 123 22.57 7.05 29.72
N GLY A 124 21.39 7.22 30.31
CA GLY A 124 20.63 6.14 30.96
C GLY A 124 19.72 5.36 30.02
N THR A 125 19.18 4.24 30.49
CA THR A 125 18.20 3.43 29.76
C THR A 125 16.94 4.25 29.44
N ALA A 126 16.53 4.30 28.17
CA ALA A 126 15.25 4.90 27.78
C ALA A 126 14.08 4.01 28.18
N ASN A 127 12.92 4.61 28.45
CA ASN A 127 11.69 3.87 28.70
C ASN A 127 11.36 2.94 27.51
N PRO A 128 11.01 1.67 27.76
CA PRO A 128 10.66 0.76 26.69
C PRO A 128 9.38 1.21 25.99
N ILE A 129 9.34 1.01 24.67
CA ILE A 129 8.14 1.25 23.86
C ILE A 129 7.40 -0.07 23.71
N VAL A 130 6.12 -0.09 24.07
CA VAL A 130 5.25 -1.25 23.85
C VAL A 130 4.40 -1.01 22.61
N ILE A 131 4.44 -1.93 21.66
CA ILE A 131 3.63 -1.87 20.44
C ILE A 131 2.15 -2.08 20.80
N PRO A 132 1.22 -1.24 20.31
CA PRO A 132 -0.19 -1.42 20.60
C PRO A 132 -0.68 -2.81 20.17
N ALA A 133 -1.45 -3.49 21.04
CA ALA A 133 -1.87 -4.87 20.82
C ALA A 133 -2.66 -5.05 19.50
N GLY A 134 -3.46 -4.06 19.11
CA GLY A 134 -4.27 -4.09 17.88
C GLY A 134 -3.47 -4.00 16.58
N VAL A 135 -2.15 -3.80 16.64
CA VAL A 135 -1.27 -3.75 15.45
C VAL A 135 -0.07 -4.70 15.55
N ALA A 136 0.05 -5.43 16.67
CA ALA A 136 1.19 -6.31 16.92
C ALA A 136 1.28 -7.47 15.91
N ASP A 137 0.15 -7.95 15.39
CA ASP A 137 0.06 -8.98 14.35
C ASP A 137 0.60 -8.51 12.98
N ARG A 138 0.67 -7.19 12.78
CA ARG A 138 1.12 -6.53 11.55
C ARG A 138 2.51 -5.91 11.69
N PHE A 139 3.10 -5.95 12.87
CA PHE A 139 4.41 -5.37 13.14
C PHE A 139 5.50 -6.46 13.11
N ASP A 140 6.39 -6.33 12.15
CA ASP A 140 7.54 -7.21 11.93
C ASP A 140 8.71 -6.77 12.81
N GLY A 141 8.53 -6.86 14.13
CA GLY A 141 9.50 -6.43 15.13
C GLY A 141 9.11 -6.86 16.55
N PRO A 142 9.92 -6.56 17.57
CA PRO A 142 9.63 -6.97 18.93
C PRO A 142 8.40 -6.23 19.48
N ALA A 143 7.53 -6.94 20.20
CA ALA A 143 6.35 -6.34 20.85
C ALA A 143 6.71 -5.27 21.90
N THR A 144 7.90 -5.39 22.49
CA THR A 144 8.48 -4.40 23.39
C THR A 144 9.87 -4.04 22.90
N ILE A 145 10.08 -2.77 22.57
CA ILE A 145 11.34 -2.22 22.09
C ILE A 145 12.10 -1.68 23.30
N ALA A 146 13.18 -2.36 23.69
CA ALA A 146 14.06 -1.91 24.77
C ALA A 146 15.09 -0.89 24.27
N SER A 147 15.66 -0.10 25.19
CA SER A 147 16.75 0.82 24.86
C SER A 147 17.94 0.08 24.21
N GLY A 148 18.51 0.65 23.17
CA GLY A 148 19.53 0.06 22.30
C GLY A 148 18.98 -0.78 21.13
N THR A 149 17.69 -1.14 21.16
CA THR A 149 17.09 -2.01 20.13
C THR A 149 16.86 -1.24 18.83
N VAL A 150 17.14 -1.90 17.71
CA VAL A 150 16.80 -1.45 16.36
C VAL A 150 15.56 -2.20 15.89
N ILE A 151 14.54 -1.49 15.42
CA ILE A 151 13.40 -2.12 14.75
C ILE A 151 13.70 -2.32 13.27
N PRO A 152 13.20 -3.40 12.65
CA PRO A 152 13.36 -3.58 11.20
C PRO A 152 12.77 -2.41 10.43
N ARG A 153 13.38 -2.06 9.29
CA ARG A 153 12.77 -1.10 8.37
C ARG A 153 11.52 -1.69 7.76
N ASN A 154 10.58 -0.81 7.38
CA ASN A 154 9.34 -1.22 6.73
C ASN A 154 8.57 -2.30 7.54
N ALA A 155 8.69 -2.23 8.87
CA ALA A 155 8.18 -3.24 9.79
C ALA A 155 6.66 -3.26 9.90
N LEU A 156 5.96 -2.17 9.58
CA LEU A 156 4.50 -2.14 9.65
C LEU A 156 3.88 -2.65 8.35
N LEU A 157 3.08 -3.72 8.42
CA LEU A 157 2.25 -4.18 7.31
C LEU A 157 0.89 -3.46 7.33
N GLY A 158 0.51 -2.87 6.19
CA GLY A 158 -0.79 -2.23 5.96
C GLY A 158 -1.95 -3.23 5.88
N LEU A 159 -3.20 -2.75 6.00
CA LEU A 159 -4.39 -3.61 5.86
C LEU A 159 -4.57 -4.00 4.39
N PRO A 160 -5.14 -5.19 4.13
CA PRO A 160 -5.50 -5.58 2.78
C PRO A 160 -6.50 -4.61 2.15
N LEU A 161 -6.33 -4.36 0.85
CA LEU A 161 -7.27 -3.59 0.05
C LEU A 161 -8.24 -4.52 -0.65
N HIS A 162 -9.51 -4.13 -0.68
CA HIS A 162 -10.58 -4.82 -1.40
C HIS A 162 -11.44 -3.76 -2.10
N LYS A 163 -11.45 -3.78 -3.43
CA LYS A 163 -12.25 -2.84 -4.22
C LYS A 163 -12.98 -3.57 -5.33
N VAL A 164 -14.29 -3.38 -5.39
CA VAL A 164 -15.15 -3.89 -6.46
C VAL A 164 -15.76 -2.70 -7.16
N ASP A 165 -15.55 -2.58 -8.47
CA ASP A 165 -16.13 -1.52 -9.29
C ASP A 165 -17.07 -2.13 -10.32
N LEU A 166 -18.18 -1.44 -10.57
CA LEU A 166 -19.22 -1.86 -11.49
C LEU A 166 -19.47 -0.75 -12.50
N ARG A 167 -19.57 -1.14 -13.76
CA ARG A 167 -20.05 -0.30 -14.86
C ARG A 167 -21.20 -0.98 -15.57
N MET A 168 -22.20 -0.21 -15.94
CA MET A 168 -23.33 -0.61 -16.77
C MET A 168 -23.48 0.36 -17.93
N THR A 169 -23.76 -0.19 -19.11
CA THR A 169 -24.06 0.61 -20.31
C THR A 169 -25.32 0.12 -21.00
N LYS A 170 -26.08 1.06 -21.58
CA LYS A 170 -27.28 0.78 -22.36
C LYS A 170 -27.30 1.63 -23.61
N ASP A 171 -27.44 0.98 -24.76
CA ASP A 171 -27.64 1.68 -26.03
C ASP A 171 -29.14 1.87 -26.33
N LEU A 172 -29.47 3.08 -26.78
CA LEU A 172 -30.80 3.53 -27.17
C LEU A 172 -30.74 4.04 -28.61
N THR A 173 -31.64 3.56 -29.47
CA THR A 173 -31.84 4.10 -30.82
C THR A 173 -32.72 5.34 -30.73
N LEU A 174 -32.25 6.47 -31.27
CA LEU A 174 -32.99 7.75 -31.24
C LEU A 174 -33.73 8.05 -32.56
N GLY A 175 -33.80 7.08 -33.47
CA GLY A 175 -34.34 7.24 -34.82
C GLY A 175 -33.26 7.61 -35.86
N GLY A 176 -33.41 7.14 -37.09
CA GLY A 176 -32.41 7.30 -38.15
C GLY A 176 -31.08 6.60 -37.80
N SER A 177 -29.95 7.26 -38.09
CA SER A 177 -28.59 6.79 -37.74
C SER A 177 -28.19 7.08 -36.29
N ARG A 178 -29.01 7.82 -35.53
CA ARG A 178 -28.64 8.36 -34.22
C ARG A 178 -28.75 7.33 -33.09
N LYS A 179 -27.75 7.30 -32.20
CA LYS A 179 -27.70 6.43 -31.03
C LYS A 179 -27.29 7.21 -29.78
N ALA A 180 -27.90 6.89 -28.65
CA ALA A 180 -27.44 7.33 -27.33
C ALA A 180 -26.98 6.13 -26.51
N THR A 181 -25.79 6.21 -25.93
CA THR A 181 -25.30 5.25 -24.93
C THR A 181 -25.39 5.89 -23.56
N LEU A 182 -26.15 5.30 -22.65
CA LEU A 182 -26.18 5.66 -21.24
C LEU A 182 -25.14 4.83 -20.48
N ILE A 183 -24.42 5.46 -19.55
CA ILE A 183 -23.34 4.86 -18.76
C ILE A 183 -23.61 5.17 -17.28
N ALA A 184 -23.55 4.14 -16.45
CA ALA A 184 -23.56 4.28 -15.00
C ALA A 184 -22.39 3.49 -14.41
N GLU A 185 -21.63 4.14 -13.52
CA GLU A 185 -20.45 3.56 -12.87
C GLU A 185 -20.56 3.77 -11.37
N VAL A 186 -20.23 2.72 -10.61
CA VAL A 186 -20.12 2.75 -9.15
C VAL A 186 -18.78 2.16 -8.78
N PHE A 187 -17.96 2.95 -8.10
CA PHE A 187 -16.67 2.54 -7.58
C PHE A 187 -16.80 2.15 -6.12
N ASN A 188 -16.03 1.16 -5.68
CA ASN A 188 -16.11 0.60 -4.33
C ASN A 188 -17.56 0.24 -3.96
N VAL A 189 -18.19 -0.60 -4.78
CA VAL A 189 -19.60 -1.00 -4.69
C VAL A 189 -19.97 -1.50 -3.29
N PHE A 190 -19.07 -2.14 -2.56
CA PHE A 190 -19.33 -2.62 -1.19
C PHE A 190 -19.02 -1.61 -0.09
N ASN A 191 -18.56 -0.40 -0.46
CA ASN A 191 -18.12 0.63 0.48
C ASN A 191 -17.11 0.09 1.51
N HIS A 192 -16.20 -0.78 1.04
CA HIS A 192 -15.17 -1.35 1.90
C HIS A 192 -14.18 -0.24 2.28
N ALA A 193 -13.81 -0.17 3.56
CA ALA A 193 -12.80 0.77 4.02
C ALA A 193 -11.42 0.34 3.51
N ASN A 194 -10.82 1.16 2.65
CA ASN A 194 -9.52 0.90 2.05
C ASN A 194 -8.57 2.00 2.50
N TYR A 195 -7.44 1.63 3.11
CA TYR A 195 -6.53 2.59 3.74
C TYR A 195 -5.16 2.56 3.07
N GLY A 196 -4.69 3.75 2.66
CA GLY A 196 -3.42 3.94 1.96
C GLY A 196 -2.27 4.46 2.83
N SER A 197 -2.56 4.88 4.05
CA SER A 197 -1.60 5.47 4.98
C SER A 197 -1.91 5.10 6.42
N TYR A 198 -0.89 5.11 7.27
CA TYR A 198 -0.96 4.77 8.69
C TYR A 198 -0.03 5.69 9.48
N ALA A 199 -0.32 5.90 10.77
CA ALA A 199 0.64 6.53 11.67
C ALA A 199 1.82 5.56 11.92
N THR A 200 3.03 6.01 11.65
CA THR A 200 4.24 5.16 11.68
C THR A 200 5.23 5.54 12.78
N SER A 201 4.91 6.54 13.59
CA SER A 201 5.79 7.03 14.64
C SER A 201 5.53 6.33 15.98
N LEU A 202 6.63 5.91 16.59
CA LEU A 202 6.74 5.36 17.93
C LEU A 202 7.48 6.37 18.80
N SER A 203 7.21 6.40 20.11
CA SER A 203 7.88 7.31 21.03
C SER A 203 7.99 6.72 22.43
N ALA A 204 9.17 6.83 23.03
CA ALA A 204 9.41 6.48 24.43
C ALA A 204 8.96 7.59 25.41
N THR A 205 8.75 8.81 24.91
CA THR A 205 8.39 9.98 25.72
C THR A 205 6.99 10.52 25.41
N ASN A 206 6.37 10.07 24.32
CA ASN A 206 5.01 10.44 23.93
C ASN A 206 4.13 9.19 23.76
N ALA A 207 3.49 8.76 24.85
CA ALA A 207 2.61 7.59 24.84
C ALA A 207 1.41 7.75 23.89
N ALA A 208 0.89 8.97 23.70
CA ALA A 208 -0.23 9.24 22.79
C ALA A 208 0.18 9.02 21.32
N ALA A 209 1.40 9.41 20.93
CA ALA A 209 1.92 9.12 19.60
C ALA A 209 2.04 7.60 19.36
N THR A 210 2.60 6.87 20.32
CA THR A 210 2.71 5.40 20.26
C THR A 210 1.34 4.72 20.21
N ALA A 211 0.34 5.23 20.93
CA ALA A 211 -1.02 4.68 20.89
C ALA A 211 -1.70 4.77 19.52
N LEU A 212 -1.30 5.74 18.69
CA LEU A 212 -1.79 5.89 17.31
C LEU A 212 -1.03 5.01 16.30
N PHE A 213 0.11 4.41 16.68
CA PHE A 213 0.91 3.62 15.76
C PHE A 213 0.09 2.52 15.07
N GLY A 214 0.19 2.46 13.74
CA GLY A 214 -0.53 1.53 12.88
C GLY A 214 -2.02 1.83 12.70
N GLN A 215 -2.55 2.94 13.25
CA GLN A 215 -3.90 3.41 12.95
C GLN A 215 -3.95 4.06 11.56
N PRO A 216 -5.04 3.87 10.79
CA PRO A 216 -5.18 4.50 9.48
C PRO A 216 -5.10 6.03 9.54
N GLN A 217 -4.56 6.61 8.47
CA GLN A 217 -4.51 8.05 8.25
C GLN A 217 -5.17 8.38 6.90
N GLN A 218 -5.61 9.63 6.73
CA GLN A 218 -6.26 10.06 5.50
C GLN A 218 -5.36 9.85 4.27
N THR A 219 -5.95 9.44 3.16
CA THR A 219 -5.28 9.35 1.86
C THR A 219 -6.30 9.62 0.75
N ASP A 220 -6.03 10.59 -0.11
CA ASP A 220 -7.00 11.05 -1.14
C ASP A 220 -6.88 10.28 -2.47
N GLY A 221 -6.08 9.21 -2.51
CA GLY A 221 -5.95 8.36 -3.69
C GLY A 221 -7.25 7.61 -3.98
N ASN A 222 -7.66 7.54 -5.25
CA ASN A 222 -8.90 6.86 -5.70
C ASN A 222 -9.01 5.38 -5.24
N ALA A 223 -7.89 4.70 -4.93
CA ALA A 223 -7.94 3.35 -4.38
C ALA A 223 -8.52 3.28 -2.95
N TYR A 224 -8.58 4.42 -2.24
CA TYR A 224 -8.86 4.54 -0.82
C TYR A 224 -10.12 5.35 -0.51
N VAL A 225 -10.74 5.95 -1.55
CA VAL A 225 -11.97 6.73 -1.37
C VAL A 225 -13.17 5.81 -1.08
N PRO A 226 -14.20 6.33 -0.38
CA PRO A 226 -15.47 5.64 -0.19
C PRO A 226 -16.19 5.31 -1.50
N ARG A 227 -17.38 4.73 -1.40
CA ARG A 227 -18.23 4.50 -2.58
C ARG A 227 -18.53 5.81 -3.31
N GLU A 228 -18.24 5.82 -4.60
CA GLU A 228 -18.53 6.94 -5.51
C GLU A 228 -19.30 6.43 -6.72
N ALA A 229 -20.11 7.30 -7.31
CA ALA A 229 -20.88 6.97 -8.51
C ALA A 229 -20.75 8.09 -9.54
N GLN A 230 -20.70 7.71 -10.81
CA GLN A 230 -20.75 8.64 -11.93
C GLN A 230 -21.73 8.18 -12.99
N LEU A 231 -22.35 9.15 -13.64
CA LEU A 231 -23.26 8.95 -14.76
C LEU A 231 -22.68 9.65 -15.97
N GLY A 232 -22.80 9.01 -17.12
CA GLY A 232 -22.35 9.55 -18.39
C GLY A 232 -23.30 9.18 -19.51
N PHE A 233 -23.24 9.94 -20.60
CA PHE A 233 -23.90 9.56 -21.83
C PHE A 233 -23.04 9.94 -23.03
N ARG A 234 -23.25 9.24 -24.13
CA ARG A 234 -22.64 9.53 -25.43
C ARG A 234 -23.71 9.55 -26.49
N ILE A 235 -23.67 10.53 -27.40
CA ILE A 235 -24.52 10.59 -28.58
C ILE A 235 -23.65 10.36 -29.82
N GLY A 236 -24.08 9.45 -30.69
CA GLY A 236 -23.54 9.26 -32.04
C GLY A 236 -24.60 9.60 -33.08
N PHE A 237 -24.18 10.17 -34.21
CA PHE A 237 -25.02 10.60 -35.33
C PHE A 237 -24.49 10.06 -36.65
#